data_AF-A0A5B9W8S8-F1
#
_entry.id   AF-A0A5B9W8S8-F1
#
_cell.length_a   1.000
_cell.length_b   1.000
_cell.length_c   1.000
_cell.angle_alpha   90.00
_cell.angle_beta   90.00
_cell.angle_gamma   90.00
#
_symmetry.space_group_name_H-M   'P 1'
#
loop_
_entity.id
_entity.type
_entity.pdbx_description
1 polymer ?
#
loop_
_entity_poly.entity_id
_entity_poly.type
_entity_poly.pdbx_seq_one_letter_code
_entity_poly.pdbx_strand_id
1 'polypeptide(L)'
;MVSTTIAVPNGIDSHNMEWMMLYVISAYETPEDFEARSNESKHSYWGAWKAYAEALTEAGVKVGGRGLMAPSTATTVRLREGERFVQDGPYADTKEQLGGFCLIEVPDLDAALDWAARCPAAATGVVEVRPALPSCDPAAMERNAAEPSLAAAH
;
A
#
# COMPACT_ATOMS: atom_id res chain seq x y z
N MET A 1 -9.81 15.11 -39.15
CA MET A 1 -9.74 14.02 -38.15
C MET A 1 -8.57 13.15 -38.50
N VAL A 2 -7.53 13.13 -37.67
CA VAL A 2 -6.47 12.12 -37.78
C VAL A 2 -6.40 11.48 -36.39
N SER A 3 -6.98 10.29 -36.29
CA SER A 3 -6.93 9.47 -35.10
C SER A 3 -5.58 8.78 -35.09
N THR A 4 -4.70 9.19 -34.17
CA THR A 4 -3.44 8.47 -33.92
C THR A 4 -3.70 7.46 -32.82
N THR A 5 -3.90 6.20 -33.22
CA THR A 5 -3.89 5.05 -32.32
C THR A 5 -2.47 4.86 -31.79
N ILE A 6 -2.28 4.97 -30.48
CA ILE A 6 -1.05 4.53 -29.81
C ILE A 6 -1.08 3.00 -29.80
N ALA A 7 -0.14 2.39 -30.52
CA ALA A 7 0.04 0.95 -30.52
C ALA A 7 0.63 0.50 -29.17
N VAL A 8 -0.01 -0.50 -28.54
CA VAL A 8 0.56 -1.24 -27.42
C VAL A 8 1.63 -2.17 -28.00
N PRO A 9 2.91 -2.09 -27.60
CA PRO A 9 3.94 -2.96 -28.16
C PRO A 9 3.73 -4.40 -27.67
N ASN A 10 3.51 -5.32 -28.59
CA ASN A 10 3.62 -6.76 -28.34
C ASN A 10 5.08 -7.18 -28.49
N GLY A 11 5.65 -7.73 -27.43
CA GLY A 11 6.97 -8.35 -27.46
C GLY A 11 7.68 -8.25 -26.11
N ILE A 12 7.31 -9.10 -25.16
CA ILE A 12 8.13 -9.39 -23.98
C ILE A 12 8.39 -10.89 -24.01
N ASP A 13 9.66 -11.27 -24.18
CA ASP A 13 10.12 -12.64 -24.03
C ASP A 13 9.94 -13.07 -22.56
N SER A 14 9.27 -14.20 -22.36
CA SER A 14 8.72 -14.65 -21.08
C SER A 14 9.73 -15.31 -20.14
N HIS A 15 11.02 -14.96 -20.19
CA HIS A 15 12.04 -15.60 -19.35
C HIS A 15 13.09 -14.59 -18.85
N ASN A 16 13.12 -14.42 -17.51
CA ASN A 16 14.21 -13.85 -16.70
C ASN A 16 14.32 -12.32 -16.55
N MET A 17 13.26 -11.69 -16.03
CA MET A 17 13.33 -10.63 -15.02
C MET A 17 11.91 -10.43 -14.46
N GLU A 18 11.65 -11.06 -13.32
CA GLU A 18 10.36 -11.07 -12.64
C GLU A 18 9.93 -9.63 -12.34
N TRP A 19 8.86 -9.16 -13.00
CA TRP A 19 8.21 -7.90 -12.63
C TRP A 19 7.59 -8.10 -11.24
N MET A 20 8.39 -7.92 -10.19
CA MET A 20 7.87 -7.85 -8.85
C MET A 20 6.98 -6.61 -8.77
N MET A 21 5.72 -6.84 -8.44
CA MET A 21 4.70 -5.81 -8.42
C MET A 21 4.58 -5.25 -7.01
N LEU A 22 4.48 -3.93 -6.94
CA LEU A 22 4.22 -3.23 -5.69
C LEU A 22 2.73 -3.28 -5.38
N TYR A 23 2.38 -3.68 -4.16
CA TYR A 23 1.00 -3.67 -3.66
C TYR A 23 0.90 -2.92 -2.34
N VAL A 24 -0.14 -2.10 -2.22
CA VAL A 24 -0.57 -1.52 -0.96
C VAL A 24 -1.60 -2.43 -0.32
N ILE A 25 -1.32 -2.84 0.90
CA ILE A 25 -2.26 -3.49 1.83
C ILE A 25 -2.76 -2.41 2.78
N SER A 26 -4.02 -2.02 2.66
CA SER A 26 -4.70 -1.04 3.52
C SER A 26 -5.51 -1.78 4.58
N ALA A 27 -5.23 -1.53 5.85
CA ALA A 27 -5.94 -2.12 6.98
C ALA A 27 -7.01 -1.15 7.49
N TYR A 28 -8.27 -1.54 7.36
CA TYR A 28 -9.42 -0.87 7.94
C TYR A 28 -9.77 -1.57 9.24
N GLU A 29 -9.77 -0.80 10.32
CA GLU A 29 -9.96 -1.25 11.69
C GLU A 29 -11.33 -0.82 12.20
N THR A 30 -11.93 -1.68 13.03
CA THR A 30 -13.18 -1.38 13.75
C THR A 30 -12.93 -0.38 14.89
N PRO A 31 -13.96 0.29 15.41
CA PRO A 31 -13.83 1.10 16.62
C PRO A 31 -13.20 0.32 17.78
N GLU A 32 -13.57 -0.95 17.95
CA GLU A 32 -13.06 -1.86 18.97
C GLU A 32 -11.55 -2.12 18.80
N ASP A 33 -11.06 -2.26 17.55
CA ASP A 33 -9.63 -2.40 17.27
C ASP A 33 -8.85 -1.13 17.68
N PHE A 34 -9.41 0.06 17.41
CA PHE A 34 -8.78 1.32 17.83
C PHE A 34 -8.74 1.45 19.36
N GLU A 35 -9.80 1.06 20.06
CA GLU A 35 -9.81 1.02 21.53
C GLU A 35 -8.78 0.03 22.07
N ALA A 36 -8.65 -1.14 21.42
CA ALA A 36 -7.70 -2.18 21.77
C ALA A 36 -6.26 -1.69 21.82
N ARG A 37 -5.89 -0.63 21.07
CA ARG A 37 -4.55 -0.04 21.08
C ARG A 37 -4.12 0.49 22.45
N SER A 38 -5.06 0.82 23.32
CA SER A 38 -4.79 1.50 24.61
C SER A 38 -5.45 0.86 25.83
N ASN A 39 -6.48 0.04 25.63
CA ASN A 39 -7.21 -0.64 26.71
C ASN A 39 -6.49 -1.92 27.21
N GLU A 40 -7.20 -2.78 27.94
CA GLU A 40 -6.66 -4.03 28.47
C GLU A 40 -6.12 -5.00 27.39
N SER A 41 -6.70 -4.98 26.19
CA SER A 41 -6.34 -5.81 25.04
C SER A 41 -5.07 -5.36 24.32
N LYS A 42 -4.45 -4.24 24.71
CA LYS A 42 -3.28 -3.63 24.03
C LYS A 42 -2.12 -4.60 23.81
N HIS A 43 -1.85 -5.49 24.75
CA HIS A 43 -0.73 -6.43 24.59
C HIS A 43 -0.99 -7.43 23.46
N SER A 44 -2.23 -7.90 23.33
CA SER A 44 -2.62 -8.81 22.24
C SER A 44 -2.62 -8.08 20.90
N TYR A 45 -3.22 -6.88 20.85
CA TYR A 45 -3.21 -6.02 19.66
C TYR A 45 -1.78 -5.77 19.17
N TRP A 46 -0.93 -5.19 20.01
CA TRP A 46 0.44 -4.84 19.61
C TRP A 46 1.31 -6.09 19.37
N GLY A 47 1.03 -7.19 20.06
CA GLY A 47 1.68 -8.48 19.82
C GLY A 47 1.42 -9.02 18.41
N ALA A 48 0.16 -9.03 17.98
CA ALA A 48 -0.21 -9.49 16.64
C ALA A 48 0.38 -8.59 15.54
N TRP A 49 0.27 -7.26 15.70
CA TRP A 49 0.84 -6.31 14.74
C TRP A 49 2.36 -6.37 14.67
N LYS A 50 3.04 -6.58 15.80
CA LYS A 50 4.50 -6.78 15.83
C LYS A 50 4.89 -8.05 15.08
N ALA A 51 4.25 -9.18 15.36
CA ALA A 51 4.53 -10.45 14.68
C ALA A 51 4.31 -10.36 13.16
N TYR A 52 3.24 -9.69 12.73
CA TYR A 52 2.98 -9.46 11.31
C TYR A 52 4.08 -8.59 10.66
N ALA A 53 4.48 -7.51 11.31
CA ALA A 53 5.55 -6.63 10.80
C ALA A 53 6.92 -7.33 10.73
N GLU A 54 7.21 -8.20 11.69
CA GLU A 54 8.42 -9.04 11.70
C GLU A 54 8.39 -10.05 10.55
N ALA A 55 7.28 -10.77 10.36
CA ALA A 55 7.15 -11.74 9.26
C ALA A 55 7.34 -11.11 7.87
N LEU A 56 6.77 -9.92 7.63
CA LEU A 56 6.97 -9.17 6.39
C LEU A 56 8.44 -8.75 6.17
N THR A 57 9.14 -8.41 7.26
CA THR A 57 10.54 -7.97 7.21
C THR A 57 11.48 -9.15 7.00
N GLU A 58 11.27 -10.25 7.72
CA GLU A 58 12.06 -11.48 7.60
C GLU A 58 11.92 -12.12 6.22
N ALA A 59 10.73 -12.02 5.61
CA ALA A 59 10.50 -12.48 4.24
C ALA A 59 11.09 -11.54 3.17
N GLY A 60 11.58 -10.35 3.53
CA GLY A 60 12.16 -9.40 2.59
C GLY A 60 11.16 -8.71 1.66
N VAL A 61 9.84 -8.91 1.86
CA VAL A 61 8.80 -8.37 0.96
C VAL A 61 8.36 -6.95 1.33
N LYS A 62 8.76 -6.44 2.50
CA LYS A 62 8.32 -5.13 3.01
C LYS A 62 9.13 -4.00 2.40
N VAL A 63 8.44 -3.12 1.67
CA VAL A 63 9.03 -1.88 1.13
C VAL A 63 8.79 -0.71 2.09
N GLY A 64 7.61 -0.63 2.70
CA GLY A 64 7.24 0.49 3.56
C GLY A 64 5.90 0.29 4.26
N GLY A 65 5.46 1.28 5.02
CA GLY A 65 4.17 1.24 5.71
C GLY A 65 4.21 1.81 7.12
N ARG A 66 3.04 2.24 7.61
CA ARG A 66 2.85 2.78 8.96
C ARG A 66 1.43 2.49 9.45
N GLY A 67 1.31 2.25 10.75
CA GLY A 67 0.06 2.44 11.46
C GLY A 67 -0.24 3.94 11.56
N LEU A 68 -1.49 4.31 11.35
CA LEU A 68 -2.00 5.66 11.51
C LEU A 68 -2.53 5.86 12.92
N MET A 69 -2.61 7.11 13.36
CA MET A 69 -3.30 7.44 14.61
C MET A 69 -4.82 7.26 14.46
N ALA A 70 -5.56 7.37 15.57
CA ALA A 70 -7.01 7.23 15.54
C ALA A 70 -7.66 8.24 14.56
N PRO A 71 -8.84 7.92 13.98
CA PRO A 71 -9.47 8.74 12.95
C PRO A 71 -9.75 10.19 13.40
N SER A 72 -9.96 10.41 14.71
CA SER A 72 -10.15 11.73 15.31
C SER A 72 -8.95 12.66 15.21
N THR A 73 -7.75 12.13 14.91
CA THR A 73 -6.53 12.93 14.69
C THR A 73 -6.36 13.39 13.24
N ALA A 74 -7.20 12.91 12.32
CA ALA A 74 -7.10 13.24 10.92
C ALA A 74 -7.59 14.68 10.66
N THR A 75 -7.05 15.27 9.60
CA THR A 75 -7.52 16.55 9.05
C THR A 75 -7.60 16.40 7.54
N THR A 76 -8.75 16.74 6.97
CA THR A 76 -9.00 16.69 5.53
C THR A 76 -8.88 18.08 4.92
N VAL A 77 -8.41 18.12 3.67
CA VAL A 77 -8.26 19.36 2.91
C VAL A 77 -8.81 19.17 1.50
N ARG A 78 -9.56 20.15 1.00
CA ARG A 78 -10.06 20.20 -0.38
C ARG A 78 -9.86 21.61 -0.94
N LEU A 79 -9.50 21.71 -2.22
CA LEU A 79 -9.55 22.97 -2.95
C LEU A 79 -10.83 23.05 -3.77
N ARG A 80 -11.53 24.19 -3.71
CA ARG A 80 -12.65 24.50 -4.59
C ARG A 80 -12.52 25.95 -5.04
N GLU A 81 -12.56 26.17 -6.35
CA GLU A 81 -12.48 27.52 -6.95
C GLU A 81 -11.26 28.34 -6.49
N GLY A 82 -10.13 27.65 -6.22
CA GLY A 82 -8.90 28.28 -5.74
C GLY A 82 -8.84 28.52 -4.24
N GLU A 83 -9.92 28.24 -3.50
CA GLU A 83 -9.97 28.38 -2.05
C GLU A 83 -9.73 27.04 -1.33
N ARG A 84 -9.03 27.10 -0.19
CA ARG A 84 -8.69 25.93 0.65
C ARG A 84 -9.74 25.74 1.74
N PHE A 85 -10.39 24.59 1.71
CA PHE A 85 -11.31 24.12 2.75
C PHE A 85 -10.62 23.06 3.60
N VAL A 86 -10.62 23.25 4.91
CA VAL A 86 -10.02 22.32 5.89
C VAL A 86 -11.11 21.86 6.84
N GLN A 87 -11.17 20.56 7.12
CA GLN A 87 -12.13 19.96 8.03
C GLN A 87 -11.43 18.95 8.93
N ASP A 88 -11.80 18.93 10.21
CA ASP A 88 -11.32 17.94 11.17
C ASP A 88 -11.98 16.57 10.93
N GLY A 89 -11.22 15.51 11.13
CA GLY A 89 -11.64 14.13 10.93
C GLY A 89 -11.21 13.51 9.60
N PRO A 90 -11.48 12.21 9.41
CA PRO A 90 -11.13 11.47 8.20
C PRO A 90 -12.02 11.86 7.02
N TYR A 91 -11.60 11.52 5.80
CA TYR A 91 -12.40 11.83 4.60
C TYR A 91 -13.69 11.00 4.51
N ALA A 92 -13.56 9.69 4.72
CA ALA A 92 -14.68 8.77 4.68
C ALA A 92 -15.20 8.58 6.11
N ASP A 93 -16.46 8.92 6.34
CA ASP A 93 -17.14 8.62 7.60
C ASP A 93 -17.80 7.23 7.48
N THR A 94 -16.95 6.21 7.59
CA THR A 94 -17.32 4.79 7.54
C THR A 94 -17.20 4.17 8.92
N LYS A 95 -17.88 3.04 9.13
CA LYS A 95 -17.82 2.31 10.40
C LYS A 95 -16.41 1.79 10.67
N GLU A 96 -15.79 1.15 9.69
CA GLU A 96 -14.38 0.78 9.71
C GLU A 96 -13.53 1.92 9.13
N GLN A 97 -12.43 2.26 9.78
CA GLN A 97 -11.59 3.41 9.43
C GLN A 97 -10.16 2.96 9.12
N LEU A 98 -9.48 3.67 8.23
CA LEU A 98 -8.11 3.33 7.83
C LEU A 98 -7.17 3.48 9.03
N GLY A 99 -6.70 2.35 9.56
CA GLY A 99 -5.84 2.30 10.75
C GLY A 99 -4.37 2.11 10.44
N GLY A 100 -4.03 1.69 9.21
CA GLY A 100 -2.65 1.55 8.74
C GLY A 100 -2.56 1.07 7.31
N PHE A 101 -1.35 1.11 6.75
CA PHE A 101 -1.06 0.50 5.46
C PHE A 101 0.35 -0.09 5.43
N CYS A 102 0.55 -1.07 4.55
CA CYS A 102 1.84 -1.65 4.20
C CYS A 102 2.04 -1.60 2.68
N LEU A 103 3.22 -1.22 2.23
CA LEU A 103 3.67 -1.38 0.86
C LEU A 103 4.57 -2.62 0.80
N ILE A 104 4.19 -3.59 -0.03
CA ILE A 104 4.93 -4.84 -0.21
C ILE A 104 5.30 -5.03 -1.68
N GLU A 105 6.35 -5.80 -1.93
CA GLU A 105 6.83 -6.18 -3.24
C GLU A 105 6.79 -7.70 -3.37
N VAL A 106 5.94 -8.19 -4.27
CA VAL A 106 5.63 -9.62 -4.45
C VAL A 106 5.34 -9.91 -5.93
N PRO A 107 5.46 -11.17 -6.40
CA PRO A 107 5.37 -11.48 -7.83
C PRO A 107 4.00 -11.17 -8.44
N ASP A 108 2.90 -11.32 -7.69
CA ASP A 108 1.53 -11.19 -8.21
C ASP A 108 0.51 -10.85 -7.11
N LEU A 109 -0.75 -10.69 -7.53
CA LEU A 109 -1.86 -10.35 -6.65
C LEU A 109 -2.17 -11.49 -5.67
N ASP A 110 -2.00 -12.75 -6.06
CA ASP A 110 -2.29 -13.90 -5.20
C ASP A 110 -1.32 -13.92 -4.02
N ALA A 111 -0.02 -13.71 -4.28
CA ALA A 111 0.98 -13.53 -3.23
C ALA A 111 0.67 -12.32 -2.33
N ALA A 112 0.16 -11.21 -2.89
CA ALA A 112 -0.25 -10.06 -2.09
C ALA A 112 -1.46 -10.36 -1.19
N LEU A 113 -2.43 -11.12 -1.70
CA LEU A 113 -3.61 -11.57 -0.95
C LEU A 113 -3.23 -12.53 0.17
N ASP A 114 -2.25 -13.40 -0.04
CA ASP A 114 -1.70 -14.28 1.00
C ASP A 114 -1.09 -13.49 2.17
N TRP A 115 -0.42 -12.38 1.88
CA TRP A 115 0.07 -11.47 2.93
C TRP A 115 -1.04 -10.69 3.59
N ALA A 116 -2.02 -10.21 2.81
CA ALA A 116 -3.18 -9.50 3.34
C ALA A 116 -4.01 -10.35 4.30
N ALA A 117 -4.18 -11.65 4.01
CA ALA A 117 -4.89 -12.58 4.87
C ALA A 117 -4.19 -12.81 6.24
N ARG A 118 -2.89 -12.54 6.33
CA ARG A 118 -2.10 -12.62 7.57
C ARG A 118 -2.14 -11.32 8.40
N CYS A 119 -2.64 -10.24 7.82
CA CYS A 119 -2.75 -8.95 8.51
C CYS A 119 -3.73 -9.08 9.70
N PRO A 120 -3.40 -8.58 10.90
CA PRO A 120 -4.30 -8.69 12.06
C PRO A 120 -5.71 -8.13 11.81
N ALA A 121 -5.81 -7.05 11.03
CA ALA A 121 -7.08 -6.43 10.68
C ALA A 121 -7.99 -7.32 9.80
N ALA A 122 -7.47 -8.37 9.14
CA ALA A 122 -8.28 -9.29 8.35
C ALA A 122 -9.22 -10.16 9.21
N ALA A 123 -8.94 -10.27 10.52
CA ALA A 123 -9.75 -11.07 11.44
C ALA A 123 -10.97 -10.31 12.01
N THR A 124 -10.89 -8.98 12.14
CA THR A 124 -11.90 -8.16 12.82
C THR A 124 -12.44 -7.03 11.95
N GLY A 125 -11.61 -6.45 11.09
CA GLY A 125 -11.96 -5.39 10.17
C GLY A 125 -11.93 -5.84 8.71
N VAL A 126 -11.33 -5.02 7.84
CA VAL A 126 -11.23 -5.28 6.39
C VAL A 126 -9.82 -4.94 5.91
N VAL A 127 -9.30 -5.76 5.00
CA VAL A 127 -8.01 -5.48 4.35
C VAL A 127 -8.25 -5.32 2.85
N GLU A 128 -7.85 -4.18 2.31
CA GLU A 128 -7.90 -3.88 0.88
C GLU A 128 -6.50 -4.04 0.27
N VAL A 129 -6.39 -4.80 -0.82
CA VAL A 129 -5.15 -4.96 -1.59
C VAL A 129 -5.28 -4.23 -2.92
N ARG A 130 -4.33 -3.34 -3.20
CA ARG A 130 -4.30 -2.58 -4.44
C ARG A 130 -2.91 -2.55 -5.06
N PRO A 131 -2.76 -2.75 -6.38
CA PRO A 131 -1.52 -2.45 -7.07
C PRO A 131 -1.12 -0.99 -6.86
N ALA A 132 0.15 -0.77 -6.54
CA ALA A 132 0.73 0.56 -6.44
C ALA A 132 1.30 0.98 -7.80
N LEU A 133 1.15 2.26 -8.13
CA LEU A 133 1.90 2.83 -9.24
C LEU A 133 3.38 2.92 -8.86
N PRO A 134 4.30 2.85 -9.83
CA PRO A 134 5.69 3.23 -9.59
C PRO A 134 5.75 4.64 -9.02
N SER A 135 6.75 4.89 -8.19
CA SER A 135 6.98 6.18 -7.55
C SER A 135 6.98 7.33 -8.56
N CYS A 136 6.19 8.37 -8.30
CA CYS A 136 6.11 9.60 -9.09
C CYS A 136 7.31 10.55 -8.85
N ASP A 137 8.34 10.12 -8.10
CA ASP A 137 9.62 10.82 -8.04
C ASP A 137 10.25 10.80 -9.44
N PRO A 138 10.55 11.94 -10.08
CA PRO A 138 11.17 11.97 -11.40
C PRO A 138 12.45 11.12 -11.47
N ALA A 139 13.26 11.14 -10.40
CA ALA A 139 14.49 10.34 -10.35
C ALA A 139 14.19 8.84 -10.23
N ALA A 140 13.07 8.47 -9.60
CA ALA A 140 12.62 7.09 -9.51
C ALA A 140 11.90 6.61 -10.77
N MET A 141 11.18 7.51 -11.45
CA MET A 141 10.59 7.26 -12.76
C MET A 141 11.69 7.05 -13.81
N GLU A 142 12.79 7.81 -13.75
CA GLU A 142 13.98 7.57 -14.58
C GLU A 142 14.66 6.23 -14.24
N ARG A 143 14.77 5.85 -12.95
CA ARG A 143 15.30 4.52 -12.57
C ARG A 143 14.39 3.36 -13.01
N ASN A 144 13.08 3.56 -13.00
CA ASN A 144 12.10 2.57 -13.46
C ASN A 144 11.97 2.53 -14.98
N ALA A 145 12.29 3.63 -15.68
CA ALA A 145 12.31 3.72 -17.15
C ALA A 145 13.66 3.31 -17.75
N ALA A 146 14.75 3.49 -17.00
CA ALA A 146 16.08 3.00 -17.34
C ALA A 146 16.16 1.51 -16.99
N GLU A 147 15.66 0.65 -17.88
CA GLU A 147 16.11 -0.73 -17.92
C GLU A 147 17.65 -0.77 -17.94
N PRO A 148 18.30 -1.81 -17.38
CA PRO A 148 19.75 -1.93 -17.43
C PRO A 148 20.16 -2.00 -18.89
N SER A 149 20.72 -0.90 -19.41
CA SER A 149 21.20 -0.86 -20.78
C SER A 149 22.23 -1.97 -20.93
N LEU A 150 21.91 -2.94 -21.79
CA LEU A 150 22.87 -3.89 -22.32
C LEU A 150 23.91 -3.10 -23.14
N ALA A 151 24.94 -2.59 -22.47
CA ALA A 151 26.14 -2.00 -23.06
C ALA A 151 27.20 -1.97 -21.94
N ALA A 152 28.34 -2.66 -21.98
CA ALA A 152 29.03 -3.29 -23.09
C ALA A 152 29.76 -4.56 -22.60
N ALA A 153 29.57 -5.65 -23.33
CA ALA A 153 30.53 -6.74 -23.34
C ALA A 153 31.75 -6.29 -24.17
N HIS A 154 32.93 -6.49 -23.62
CA HIS A 154 34.17 -6.73 -24.36
C HIS A 154 34.78 -8.03 -23.83
#